data_AF-A0A533UU05-F1
#
_entry.id   AF-A0A533UU05-F1
#
_cell.length_a   1.000
_cell.length_b   1.000
_cell.length_c   1.000
_cell.angle_alpha   90.00
_cell.angle_beta   90.00
_cell.angle_gamma   90.00
#
_symmetry.space_group_name_H-M   'P 1'
#
loop_
_entity.id
_entity.type
_entity.pdbx_description
1 polymer ?
#
loop_
_entity_poly.entity_id
_entity_poly.type
_entity_poly.pdbx_seq_one_letter_code
_entity_poly.pdbx_strand_id
1 'polypeptide(L)' 'MLSNLHAVVLKQYLAIDPKYDKLITSLRTAYTNELSLGKDQTSYSDLLDALRLALKAYNFE' A
#
# COMPACT_ATOMS: atom_id res chain seq x y z
N MET A 1 2.28 -1.96 10.34
CA MET A 1 3.26 -2.71 9.54
C MET A 1 2.68 -2.98 8.17
N LEU A 2 3.46 -2.76 7.11
CA LEU A 2 3.09 -2.92 5.70
C LEU A 2 3.24 -4.36 5.17
N SER A 3 3.51 -5.35 6.05
CA SER A 3 3.87 -6.72 5.67
C SER A 3 2.89 -7.37 4.66
N ASN A 4 1.58 -7.25 4.89
CA ASN A 4 0.58 -7.81 3.99
C ASN A 4 0.55 -7.07 2.65
N LEU A 5 0.65 -5.74 2.65
CA LEU A 5 0.69 -4.97 1.41
C LEU A 5 1.90 -5.35 0.57
N HIS A 6 3.06 -5.48 1.19
CA HIS A 6 4.29 -5.91 0.52
C HIS A 6 4.14 -7.31 -0.10
N ALA A 7 3.55 -8.26 0.62
CA ALA A 7 3.30 -9.61 0.11
C ALA A 7 2.34 -9.63 -1.10
N VAL A 8 1.25 -8.86 -1.06
CA VAL A 8 0.27 -8.78 -2.15
C VAL A 8 0.89 -8.18 -3.41
N VAL A 9 1.72 -7.14 -3.25
CA VAL A 9 2.42 -6.51 -4.38
C VAL A 9 3.45 -7.47 -4.98
N LEU A 10 4.27 -8.14 -4.15
CA LEU A 10 5.26 -9.12 -4.63
C LEU A 10 4.62 -10.30 -5.37
N LYS A 11 3.49 -10.82 -4.86
CA LYS A 11 2.76 -11.94 -5.47
C LYS A 11 1.89 -11.52 -6.66
N GLN A 12 1.86 -10.23 -7.02
CA GLN A 12 1.03 -9.67 -8.09
C GLN A 12 -0.48 -9.92 -7.91
N TYR A 13 -0.95 -9.93 -6.66
CA TYR A 13 -2.36 -10.13 -6.33
C TYR A 13 -3.19 -8.85 -6.29
N LEU A 14 -2.56 -7.69 -6.55
CA LEU A 14 -3.22 -6.39 -6.57
C LEU A 14 -3.45 -5.92 -8.00
N ALA A 15 -4.72 -5.81 -8.38
CA ALA A 15 -5.13 -5.10 -9.59
C ALA A 15 -5.84 -3.80 -9.20
N ILE A 16 -5.45 -2.68 -9.80
CA ILE A 16 -6.02 -1.36 -9.55
C ILE A 16 -6.49 -0.79 -10.88
N ASP A 17 -7.76 -0.40 -10.94
CA ASP A 17 -8.32 0.32 -12.09
C ASP A 17 -7.58 1.66 -12.27
N PRO A 18 -7.08 1.99 -13.48
CA PRO A 18 -6.34 3.22 -13.76
C PRO A 18 -7.06 4.52 -13.34
N LYS A 19 -8.39 4.51 -13.20
CA LYS A 19 -9.14 5.68 -12.71
C LYS A 19 -8.75 6.10 -11.29
N TYR A 20 -8.16 5.20 -10.49
CA TYR A 20 -7.72 5.49 -9.12
C TYR A 20 -6.30 6.06 -9.07
N ASP A 21 -6.06 7.14 -9.82
CA ASP A 21 -4.75 7.76 -9.98
C ASP A 21 -4.07 8.09 -8.64
N LYS A 22 -4.81 8.69 -7.69
CA LYS A 22 -4.26 9.02 -6.36
C LYS A 22 -3.74 7.81 -5.58
N LEU A 23 -4.42 6.67 -5.67
CA LEU A 23 -3.97 5.43 -5.03
C LEU A 23 -2.72 4.91 -5.71
N ILE A 24 -2.67 4.96 -7.05
CA ILE A 24 -1.48 4.59 -7.83
C ILE A 24 -0.30 5.51 -7.49
N THR A 25 -0.52 6.82 -7.38
CA THR A 25 0.49 7.80 -6.94
C THR A 25 0.98 7.48 -5.52
N SER A 26 0.08 7.10 -4.61
CA SER A 26 0.46 6.72 -3.24
C SER A 26 1.37 5.50 -3.20
N LEU A 27 1.13 4.51 -4.06
CA LEU A 27 1.97 3.32 -4.19
C LEU A 27 3.33 3.65 -4.82
N ARG A 28 3.35 4.52 -5.85
CA ARG A 28 4.59 4.92 -6.53
C ARG A 28 5.51 5.77 -5.66
N THR A 29 4.93 6.54 -4.75
CA THR A 29 5.65 7.41 -3.80
C THR A 29 5.76 6.79 -2.41
N ALA A 30 5.36 5.53 -2.25
CA ALA A 30 5.38 4.85 -0.97
C ALA A 30 6.82 4.75 -0.45
N TYR A 31 7.08 5.50 0.62
CA TYR A 31 8.34 5.42 1.34
C TYR A 31 8.12 4.68 2.64
N THR A 32 8.96 3.67 2.90
CA THR A 32 8.88 2.88 4.12
C THR A 32 10.25 2.78 4.78
N ASN A 33 10.25 2.92 6.10
CA ASN A 33 11.40 2.59 6.95
C ASN A 33 10.99 1.37 7.78
N GLU A 34 11.67 0.23 7.60
CA GLU A 34 11.38 -1.02 8.31
C GLU A 34 9.90 -1.46 8.28
N LEU A 35 9.23 -1.35 7.12
CA LEU A 35 7.80 -1.68 6.95
C LEU A 35 6.83 -0.78 7.75
N SER A 36 7.33 0.34 8.28
CA SER A 36 6.52 1.46 8.77
C SER A 36 6.33 2.48 7.65
N LEU A 37 5.12 3.00 7.48
CA LEU A 37 4.79 3.94 6.41
C LEU A 37 5.30 5.35 6.77
N GLY A 38 6.20 5.89 5.96
CA GLY A 38 6.66 7.28 6.08
C GLY A 38 5.61 8.23 5.53
N LYS A 39 4.69 8.68 6.40
CA LYS A 39 3.53 9.51 6.00
C LYS A 39 3.92 10.86 5.41
N ASP A 40 5.05 11.43 5.84
CA ASP A 40 5.54 12.74 5.39
C ASP A 40 6.16 12.71 3.99
N GLN A 41 6.59 11.53 3.54
CA GLN A 41 7.26 11.34 2.25
C GLN A 41 6.35 10.66 1.21
N THR A 42 5.29 9.99 1.67
CA THR A 42 4.34 9.31 0.80
C THR A 42 3.19 10.23 0.43
N SER A 43 2.97 10.44 -0.87
CA SER A 43 1.81 11.22 -1.34
C SER A 43 0.51 10.43 -1.13
N TYR A 44 -0.56 11.10 -0.70
CA TYR A 44 -1.86 10.44 -0.42
C TYR A 44 -1.72 9.23 0.53
N SER A 45 -0.91 9.39 1.57
CA SER A 45 -0.59 8.33 2.54
C SER A 45 -1.82 7.77 3.26
N ASP A 46 -2.90 8.55 3.34
CA ASP A 46 -4.22 8.15 3.84
C ASP A 46 -4.85 7.02 3.00
N LEU A 47 -4.79 7.11 1.68
CA LEU A 47 -5.32 6.07 0.77
C LEU A 47 -4.51 4.77 0.90
N LEU A 48 -3.20 4.90 1.01
CA LEU A 48 -2.31 3.75 1.21
C LEU A 48 -2.54 3.09 2.58
N ASP A 49 -2.79 3.89 3.63
CA ASP A 49 -3.12 3.40 4.96
C ASP A 49 -4.48 2.69 4.99
N ALA A 50 -5.47 3.21 4.25
CA ALA A 50 -6.77 2.57 4.06
C ALA A 50 -6.63 1.21 3.35
N LEU A 51 -5.85 1.14 2.27
CA LEU A 51 -5.54 -0.13 1.57
C LEU A 51 -4.83 -1.11 2.51
N ARG A 52 -3.83 -0.65 3.27
CA ARG A 52 -3.13 -1.45 4.26
C ARG A 52 -4.08 -2.02 5.32
N LEU A 53 -5.06 -1.23 5.76
CA LEU A 53 -6.07 -1.67 6.73
C LEU A 53 -7.01 -2.72 6.12
N ALA A 54 -7.46 -2.52 4.88
CA ALA A 54 -8.28 -3.50 4.16
C ALA A 54 -7.55 -4.85 4.01
N LEU A 55 -6.24 -4.82 3.77
CA LEU A 55 -5.41 -6.02 3.64
C LEU A 55 -5.06 -6.69 4.99
N LYS A 56 -5.37 -6.06 6.13
CA LYS A 56 -5.12 -6.64 7.46
C LYS A 56 -5.98 -7.87 7.74
N ALA A 57 -7.16 -7.97 7.12
CA ALA A 57 -8.06 -9.11 7.28
C ALA A 57 -7.56 -10.38 6.56
N TYR A 58 -6.60 -10.23 5.66
CA TYR A 58 -6.05 -11.34 4.88
C TYR A 58 -4.75 -11.83 5.50
N ASN A 59 -4.65 -13.13 5.71
CA ASN A 59 -3.38 -13.79 6.01
C ASN A 59 -2.77 -14.25 4.70
N PHE A 60 -1.76 -13.52 4.25
CA PHE A 60 -0.90 -13.97 3.16
C PHE A 60 0.25 -14.73 3.81
N GLU A 61 0.16 -16.07 3.82
CA GLU A 61 1.26 -16.97 4.21
C GLU A 61 2.50 -16.77 3.32
#